data_AF-A0A8G1R3S7-F1
#
_entry.id   AF-A0A8G1R3S7-F1
#
_cell.length_a   1.000
_cell.length_b   1.000
_cell.length_c   1.000
_cell.angle_alpha   90.00
_cell.angle_beta   90.00
_cell.angle_gamma   90.00
#
_symmetry.space_group_name_H-M   'P 1'
#
loop_
_entity.id
_entity.type
_entity.pdbx_description
1 polymer ?
#
loop_
_entity_poly.entity_id
_entity_poly.type
_entity_poly.pdbx_seq_one_letter_code
_entity_poly.pdbx_strand_id
1 'polypeptide(L)'
;MKPQMSYDDVAWAQSDEISDTWVNKLFNIEVKKAIARFILTHDSGDDPEFSIIDIGSFNIVLQMKYTQGATDIRFSQPGAIIFPEEKTRNEIALMRYLSNRTSIPVPSVIHSGTRDDSPLRLSPFIMMSHIQHTTIMYAALNAPSCPVDERGYLNPDINEEDLWKLYAEQAKILLNLAKPEFSLIGSLVQVDNCTWEIASRPLSMNMNELVRLGTLPRSKLPPLDATFKTTSSYIEALAQLNIQHLIHQRNDAVESADDCRRKYIARQLFYKLAKEKRLFGARHERGPFRLWCDDLRPGNILLNDDKRVTGVVDWEFTYAAPVEFSLAPPWWLLIENPDEWSEGIEDWKRIFGQRLKTFLSALRHCEDAEGLHRDFRLSDKMKKSWETGDFWVVYAVLHSFAFDAIYWLEIDKRYYGPTETDDVSEAWKERVKLLDESQRDEMEQLVVKKLAEMKNKVLAWDPDEYTEEYYQVLKRKRQEAASEQA
;
A
#
# COMPACT_ATOMS: atom_id res chain seq x y z
N MET A 1 -10.08 -10.64 -20.51
CA MET A 1 -10.33 -10.13 -19.14
C MET A 1 -9.32 -9.05 -18.85
N LYS A 2 -9.71 -7.88 -18.35
CA LYS A 2 -8.74 -6.85 -17.95
C LYS A 2 -7.93 -7.30 -16.72
N PRO A 3 -6.64 -6.93 -16.63
CA PRO A 3 -5.79 -7.32 -15.51
C PRO A 3 -6.18 -6.60 -14.21
N GLN A 4 -6.84 -5.44 -14.32
CA GLN A 4 -7.28 -4.65 -13.18
C GLN A 4 -8.71 -4.12 -13.40
N MET A 5 -9.49 -4.04 -12.32
CA MET A 5 -10.72 -3.27 -12.24
C MET A 5 -10.38 -1.78 -12.26
N SER A 6 -11.00 -1.01 -13.17
CA SER A 6 -10.78 0.43 -13.25
C SER A 6 -11.10 1.13 -11.93
N TYR A 7 -10.36 2.19 -11.62
CA TYR A 7 -10.72 3.14 -10.57
C TYR A 7 -12.01 3.89 -10.92
N ASP A 8 -12.66 4.47 -9.92
CA ASP A 8 -13.74 5.43 -10.14
C ASP A 8 -13.13 6.73 -10.68
N ASP A 9 -13.14 6.91 -12.01
CA ASP A 9 -12.47 8.04 -12.69
C ASP A 9 -12.92 9.41 -12.15
N VAL A 10 -14.18 9.52 -11.70
CA VAL A 10 -14.73 10.76 -11.16
C VAL A 10 -14.12 11.06 -9.81
N ALA A 11 -14.03 10.05 -8.93
CA ALA A 11 -13.39 10.21 -7.63
C ALA A 11 -11.89 10.44 -7.77
N TRP A 12 -11.23 9.73 -8.68
CA TRP A 12 -9.82 9.90 -8.98
C TRP A 12 -9.50 11.34 -9.43
N ALA A 13 -10.19 11.82 -10.48
CA ALA A 13 -9.97 13.18 -10.98
C ALA A 13 -10.22 14.25 -9.88
N GLN A 14 -11.25 14.05 -9.05
CA GLN A 14 -11.56 14.98 -7.97
C GLN A 14 -10.52 14.96 -6.85
N SER A 15 -10.00 13.77 -6.51
CA SER A 15 -8.90 13.59 -5.56
C SER A 15 -7.63 14.29 -6.03
N ASP A 16 -7.23 14.05 -7.28
CA ASP A 16 -5.98 14.60 -7.82
C ASP A 16 -6.05 16.11 -7.94
N GLU A 17 -7.18 16.68 -8.37
CA GLU A 17 -7.36 18.13 -8.39
C GLU A 17 -7.26 18.76 -6.99
N ILE A 18 -7.77 18.08 -5.96
CA ILE A 18 -7.65 18.54 -4.56
C ILE A 18 -6.18 18.50 -4.13
N SER A 19 -5.49 17.38 -4.36
CA SER A 19 -4.08 17.21 -4.00
C SER A 19 -3.22 18.25 -4.71
N ASP A 20 -3.34 18.38 -6.04
CA ASP A 20 -2.60 19.35 -6.85
C ASP A 20 -2.87 20.78 -6.40
N THR A 21 -4.13 21.13 -6.13
CA THR A 21 -4.48 22.46 -5.62
C THR A 21 -3.85 22.72 -4.27
N TRP A 22 -3.83 21.73 -3.38
CA TRP A 22 -3.23 21.84 -2.07
C TRP A 22 -1.70 22.00 -2.17
N VAL A 23 -1.04 21.14 -2.95
CA VAL A 23 0.42 21.18 -3.21
C VAL A 23 0.82 22.53 -3.81
N ASN A 24 0.06 23.05 -4.76
CA ASN A 24 0.32 24.35 -5.39
C ASN A 24 0.38 25.52 -4.37
N LYS A 25 -0.34 25.45 -3.24
CA LYS A 25 -0.27 26.48 -2.20
C LYS A 25 1.10 26.54 -1.53
N LEU A 26 1.82 25.42 -1.46
CA LEU A 26 3.13 25.34 -0.81
C LEU A 26 4.23 26.01 -1.63
N PHE A 27 3.96 26.34 -2.91
CA PHE A 27 4.85 27.18 -3.71
C PHE A 27 4.75 28.67 -3.39
N ASN A 28 3.72 29.10 -2.64
CA ASN A 28 3.59 30.49 -2.19
C ASN A 28 4.69 30.84 -1.17
N ILE A 29 5.38 31.96 -1.40
CA ILE A 29 6.51 32.39 -0.58
C ILE A 29 6.14 32.65 0.89
N GLU A 30 4.95 33.17 1.18
CA GLU A 30 4.52 33.44 2.56
C GLU A 30 4.19 32.14 3.31
N VAL A 31 3.66 31.14 2.60
CA VAL A 31 3.46 29.78 3.14
C VAL A 31 4.81 29.14 3.44
N LYS A 32 5.77 29.19 2.51
CA LYS A 32 7.14 28.70 2.71
C LYS A 32 7.81 29.37 3.91
N LYS A 33 7.72 30.69 4.03
CA LYS A 33 8.28 31.44 5.17
C LYS A 33 7.66 31.01 6.50
N ALA A 34 6.34 30.76 6.55
CA ALA A 34 5.67 30.31 7.76
C ALA A 34 6.18 28.92 8.19
N ILE A 35 6.32 27.99 7.24
CA ILE A 35 6.86 26.64 7.50
C ILE A 35 8.33 26.72 7.93
N ALA A 36 9.15 27.50 7.22
CA ALA A 36 10.55 27.70 7.55
C ALA A 36 10.74 28.24 8.98
N ARG A 37 9.97 29.27 9.36
CA ARG A 37 9.98 29.81 10.73
C ARG A 37 9.57 28.75 11.75
N PHE A 38 8.57 27.93 11.43
CA PHE A 38 8.11 26.86 12.31
C PHE A 38 9.20 25.80 12.55
N ILE A 39 9.93 25.39 11.52
CA ILE A 39 11.10 24.50 11.67
C ILE A 39 12.14 25.15 12.60
N LEU A 40 12.48 26.42 12.36
CA LEU A 40 13.47 27.17 13.15
C LEU A 40 13.11 27.31 14.64
N THR A 41 11.85 27.14 15.02
CA THR A 41 11.46 27.13 16.44
C THR A 41 11.76 25.82 17.17
N HIS A 42 11.97 24.73 16.43
CA HIS A 42 12.21 23.39 16.97
C HIS A 42 13.65 22.92 16.73
N ASP A 43 14.24 23.32 15.61
CA ASP A 43 15.62 23.02 15.26
C ASP A 43 16.21 24.19 14.49
N SER A 44 17.40 24.64 14.87
CA SER A 44 18.06 25.80 14.29
C SER A 44 19.56 25.55 14.17
N GLY A 45 20.15 26.06 13.09
CA GLY A 45 21.57 25.94 12.82
C GLY A 45 22.07 27.09 11.94
N ASP A 46 23.36 27.07 11.63
CA ASP A 46 24.02 28.11 10.84
C ASP A 46 23.63 28.01 9.36
N ASP A 47 23.51 29.19 8.72
CA ASP A 47 23.20 29.39 7.29
C ASP A 47 22.00 28.57 6.76
N PRO A 48 20.77 28.81 7.29
CA PRO A 48 19.60 28.03 6.93
C PRO A 48 19.17 28.23 5.46
N GLU A 49 19.10 27.14 4.71
CA GLU A 49 18.56 27.08 3.35
C GLU A 49 17.27 26.25 3.32
N PHE A 50 16.18 26.84 2.82
CA PHE A 50 14.87 26.19 2.79
C PHE A 50 14.43 25.82 1.37
N SER A 51 14.04 24.56 1.16
CA SER A 51 13.61 24.04 -0.15
C SER A 51 12.49 23.01 -0.02
N ILE A 52 11.80 22.74 -1.14
CA ILE A 52 10.95 21.55 -1.29
C ILE A 52 11.85 20.50 -1.94
N ILE A 53 11.99 19.34 -1.31
CA ILE A 53 12.91 18.30 -1.78
C ILE A 53 12.19 17.13 -2.45
N ASP A 54 10.93 16.89 -2.09
CA ASP A 54 10.16 15.81 -2.68
C ASP A 54 8.65 16.07 -2.62
N ILE A 55 7.95 15.62 -3.66
CA ILE A 55 6.48 15.60 -3.77
C ILE A 55 6.10 14.18 -4.16
N GLY A 56 5.94 13.33 -3.16
CA GLY A 56 5.50 11.95 -3.33
C GLY A 56 4.00 11.83 -3.56
N SER A 57 3.52 10.59 -3.69
CA SER A 57 2.11 10.28 -3.96
C SER A 57 1.16 10.59 -2.81
N PHE A 58 1.67 10.62 -1.57
CA PHE A 58 0.87 10.78 -0.36
C PHE A 58 1.30 11.95 0.52
N ASN A 59 2.53 12.45 0.31
CA ASN A 59 3.15 13.42 1.19
C ASN A 59 4.04 14.36 0.40
N ILE A 60 4.26 15.54 0.97
CA ILE A 60 5.27 16.49 0.51
C ILE A 60 6.32 16.67 1.59
N VAL A 61 7.59 16.76 1.18
CA VAL A 61 8.73 16.92 2.07
C VAL A 61 9.43 18.25 1.76
N LEU A 62 9.50 19.11 2.77
CA LEU A 62 10.26 20.35 2.73
C LEU A 62 11.47 20.22 3.67
N GLN A 63 12.61 20.75 3.24
CA GLN A 63 13.86 20.63 3.98
C GLN A 63 14.36 22.00 4.41
N MET A 64 14.82 22.07 5.66
CA MET A 64 15.71 23.10 6.14
C MET A 64 17.12 22.51 6.24
N LYS A 65 18.04 23.00 5.40
CA LYS A 65 19.43 22.58 5.38
C LYS A 65 20.29 23.59 6.15
N TYR A 66 21.26 23.07 6.87
CA TYR A 66 22.29 23.81 7.61
C TYR A 66 23.68 23.36 7.16
N THR A 67 24.74 23.99 7.67
CA THR A 67 26.12 23.62 7.33
C THR A 67 26.47 22.16 7.63
N GLN A 68 25.95 21.59 8.73
CA GLN A 68 26.32 20.26 9.24
C GLN A 68 25.15 19.27 9.35
N GLY A 69 23.99 19.59 8.77
CA GLY A 69 22.80 18.75 8.88
C GLY A 69 21.61 19.30 8.14
N ALA A 70 20.50 18.59 8.19
CA ALA A 70 19.24 19.06 7.65
C ALA A 70 18.07 18.46 8.44
N THR A 71 16.97 19.22 8.48
CA THR A 71 15.72 18.84 9.10
C THR A 71 14.62 18.88 8.05
N ASP A 72 13.93 17.75 7.91
CA ASP A 72 12.84 17.56 6.98
C ASP A 72 11.51 17.71 7.72
N ILE A 73 10.58 18.44 7.14
CA ILE A 73 9.18 18.46 7.56
C ILE A 73 8.31 17.84 6.46
N ARG A 74 7.56 16.81 6.84
CA ARG A 74 6.65 16.06 5.98
C ARG A 74 5.21 16.42 6.33
N PHE A 75 4.41 16.71 5.32
CA PHE A 75 2.95 16.90 5.45
C PHE A 75 2.21 15.87 4.62
N SER A 76 1.09 15.36 5.15
CA SER A 76 0.18 14.50 4.37
C SER A 76 -0.62 15.33 3.37
N GLN A 77 -0.81 14.82 2.16
CA GLN A 77 -1.54 15.49 1.09
C GLN A 77 -3.04 15.14 1.15
N PRO A 78 -3.94 16.10 1.41
CA PRO A 78 -5.38 15.90 1.25
C PRO A 78 -5.74 15.51 -0.19
N GLY A 79 -6.82 14.75 -0.37
CA GLY A 79 -7.17 14.14 -1.65
C GLY A 79 -6.44 12.83 -1.90
N ALA A 80 -5.12 12.78 -1.67
CA ALA A 80 -4.33 11.56 -1.83
C ALA A 80 -4.41 10.61 -0.62
N ILE A 81 -4.47 11.16 0.60
CA ILE A 81 -4.67 10.40 1.83
C ILE A 81 -6.03 10.73 2.44
N ILE A 82 -6.82 9.70 2.73
CA ILE A 82 -8.16 9.83 3.34
C ILE A 82 -8.13 9.64 4.87
N PHE A 83 -6.96 9.32 5.44
CA PHE A 83 -6.81 9.14 6.90
C PHE A 83 -5.57 9.86 7.44
N PRO A 84 -5.40 11.18 7.18
CA PRO A 84 -4.11 11.85 7.41
C PRO A 84 -3.63 11.76 8.84
N GLU A 85 -4.51 11.96 9.84
CA GLU A 85 -4.11 11.86 11.25
C GLU A 85 -3.81 10.43 11.71
N GLU A 86 -4.60 9.45 11.28
CA GLU A 86 -4.38 8.04 11.62
C GLU A 86 -3.06 7.56 11.02
N LYS A 87 -2.82 7.87 9.74
CA LYS A 87 -1.60 7.60 8.99
C LYS A 87 -0.38 8.22 9.66
N THR A 88 -0.40 9.53 9.93
CA THR A 88 0.72 10.22 10.57
C THR A 88 1.02 9.65 11.96
N ARG A 89 -0.01 9.37 12.77
CA ARG A 89 0.15 8.79 14.11
C ARG A 89 0.78 7.40 14.06
N ASN A 90 0.30 6.54 13.15
CA ASN A 90 0.84 5.19 12.96
C ASN A 90 2.31 5.24 12.52
N GLU A 91 2.65 6.12 11.58
CA GLU A 91 4.02 6.30 11.09
C GLU A 91 4.98 6.71 12.22
N ILE A 92 4.61 7.70 13.04
CA ILE A 92 5.43 8.16 14.17
C ILE A 92 5.63 7.04 15.19
N ALA A 93 4.56 6.32 15.55
CA ALA A 93 4.63 5.21 16.49
C ALA A 93 5.56 4.12 15.99
N LEU A 94 5.50 3.79 14.69
CA LEU A 94 6.38 2.82 14.06
C LEU A 94 7.84 3.27 14.01
N MET A 95 8.12 4.50 13.56
CA MET A 95 9.49 5.01 13.48
C MET A 95 10.18 4.94 14.85
N ARG A 96 9.47 5.37 15.92
CA ARG A 96 9.99 5.28 17.29
C ARG A 96 10.18 3.83 17.74
N TYR A 97 9.25 2.93 17.41
CA TYR A 97 9.38 1.50 17.71
C TYR A 97 10.59 0.88 17.02
N LEU A 98 10.75 1.11 15.71
CA LEU A 98 11.83 0.55 14.89
C LEU A 98 13.19 1.06 15.36
N SER A 99 13.31 2.37 15.63
CA SER A 99 14.51 2.99 16.17
C SER A 99 14.91 2.38 17.52
N ASN A 100 13.94 2.01 18.36
CA ASN A 100 14.19 1.45 19.68
C ASN A 100 14.46 -0.07 19.68
N ARG A 101 13.80 -0.83 18.78
CA ARG A 101 13.71 -2.30 18.85
C ARG A 101 14.43 -3.03 17.73
N THR A 102 14.89 -2.34 16.69
CA THR A 102 15.50 -2.96 15.52
C THR A 102 16.79 -2.25 15.12
N SER A 103 17.56 -2.85 14.21
CA SER A 103 18.71 -2.19 13.58
C SER A 103 18.34 -1.48 12.27
N ILE A 104 17.05 -1.33 11.95
CA ILE A 104 16.62 -0.66 10.72
C ILE A 104 16.88 0.84 10.90
N PRO A 105 17.70 1.47 10.04
CA PRO A 105 17.94 2.90 10.13
C PRO A 105 16.69 3.66 9.69
N VAL A 106 16.14 4.47 10.58
CA VAL A 106 14.96 5.31 10.33
C VAL A 106 15.26 6.75 10.73
N PRO A 107 14.60 7.75 10.11
CA PRO A 107 14.76 9.14 10.54
C PRO A 107 14.39 9.33 12.00
N SER A 108 15.12 10.19 12.72
CA SER A 108 14.80 10.54 14.10
C SER A 108 13.68 11.58 14.11
N VAL A 109 12.56 11.26 14.77
CA VAL A 109 11.45 12.20 14.93
C VAL A 109 11.84 13.30 15.92
N ILE A 110 11.90 14.55 15.43
CA ILE A 110 12.22 15.75 16.22
C ILE A 110 10.94 16.32 16.84
N HIS A 111 9.93 16.52 16.01
CA HIS A 111 8.64 17.04 16.42
C HIS A 111 7.53 16.51 15.51
N SER A 112 6.29 16.50 15.97
CA SER A 112 5.16 16.01 15.20
C SER A 112 3.87 16.55 15.78
N GLY A 113 2.84 16.72 14.96
CA GLY A 113 1.57 17.23 15.45
C GLY A 113 0.41 16.99 14.49
N THR A 114 -0.77 17.31 14.98
CA THR A 114 -2.01 17.32 14.20
C THR A 114 -2.04 18.53 13.27
N ARG A 115 -3.13 18.67 12.51
CA ARG A 115 -3.37 19.89 11.72
C ARG A 115 -3.34 21.15 12.58
N ASP A 116 -3.91 21.11 13.77
CA ASP A 116 -4.02 22.32 14.61
C ASP A 116 -2.68 22.77 15.16
N ASP A 117 -1.75 21.84 15.32
CA ASP A 117 -0.36 22.11 15.70
C ASP A 117 0.51 22.55 14.51
N SER A 118 0.04 22.32 13.28
CA SER A 118 0.79 22.59 12.06
C SER A 118 0.82 24.09 11.69
N PRO A 119 1.90 24.58 11.06
CA PRO A 119 1.93 25.96 10.57
C PRO A 119 0.79 26.19 9.59
N LEU A 120 0.05 27.27 9.78
CA LEU A 120 -1.11 27.66 8.95
C LEU A 120 -2.24 26.61 8.90
N ARG A 121 -2.27 25.64 9.82
CA ARG A 121 -3.25 24.54 9.84
C ARG A 121 -3.31 23.78 8.51
N LEU A 122 -2.14 23.49 7.92
CA LEU A 122 -2.02 22.88 6.59
C LEU A 122 -2.46 21.41 6.56
N SER A 123 -1.86 20.58 7.42
CA SER A 123 -2.04 19.12 7.48
C SER A 123 -1.28 18.56 8.69
N PRO A 124 -1.58 17.36 9.21
CA PRO A 124 -0.69 16.68 10.16
C PRO A 124 0.71 16.54 9.60
N PHE A 125 1.71 16.58 10.49
CA PHE A 125 3.10 16.65 10.08
C PHE A 125 4.04 15.82 10.95
N ILE A 126 5.18 15.47 10.34
CA ILE A 126 6.33 14.88 11.02
C ILE A 126 7.54 15.72 10.67
N MET A 127 8.22 16.26 11.68
CA MET A 127 9.52 16.91 11.57
C MET A 127 10.58 15.92 12.03
N MET A 128 11.55 15.63 11.19
CA MET A 128 12.53 14.57 11.41
C MET A 128 13.92 14.93 10.88
N SER A 129 14.94 14.24 11.38
CA SER A 129 16.30 14.37 10.87
C SER A 129 16.40 13.89 9.42
N HIS A 130 17.09 14.63 8.56
CA HIS A 130 17.40 14.15 7.23
C HIS A 130 18.44 13.02 7.27
N ILE A 131 18.20 11.93 6.53
CA ILE A 131 19.18 10.86 6.35
C ILE A 131 20.01 11.17 5.11
N GLN A 132 21.31 11.40 5.31
CA GLN A 132 22.24 11.59 4.20
C GLN A 132 22.33 10.32 3.35
N HIS A 133 22.08 10.47 2.06
CA HIS A 133 22.11 9.40 1.08
C HIS A 133 22.46 9.97 -0.30
N THR A 134 22.89 9.11 -1.22
CA THR A 134 23.30 9.52 -2.56
C THR A 134 22.36 9.03 -3.65
N THR A 135 21.60 7.96 -3.39
CA THR A 135 20.52 7.50 -4.27
C THR A 135 19.48 6.68 -3.50
N ILE A 136 18.39 6.33 -4.17
CA ILE A 136 17.38 5.38 -3.67
C ILE A 136 17.52 4.05 -4.40
N MET A 137 17.14 2.95 -3.76
CA MET A 137 17.29 1.61 -4.34
C MET A 137 16.49 1.44 -5.62
N TYR A 138 15.34 2.11 -5.76
CA TYR A 138 14.58 2.16 -7.01
C TYR A 138 15.45 2.64 -8.19
N ALA A 139 16.14 3.76 -8.04
CA ALA A 139 17.00 4.31 -9.08
C ALA A 139 18.20 3.38 -9.39
N ALA A 140 18.72 2.68 -8.38
CA ALA A 140 19.81 1.71 -8.57
C ALA A 140 19.38 0.43 -9.30
N LEU A 141 18.10 0.05 -9.20
CA LEU A 141 17.53 -1.13 -9.89
C LEU A 141 16.94 -0.79 -11.26
N ASN A 142 16.51 0.46 -11.47
CA ASN A 142 15.83 0.88 -12.69
C ASN A 142 16.77 0.90 -13.90
N ALA A 143 16.22 0.74 -15.10
CA ALA A 143 16.96 0.91 -16.35
C ALA A 143 17.46 2.36 -16.48
N PRO A 144 18.76 2.60 -16.72
CA PRO A 144 19.30 3.97 -16.85
C PRO A 144 18.69 4.78 -17.99
N SER A 145 18.13 4.11 -19.00
CA SER A 145 17.46 4.72 -20.14
C SER A 145 15.98 5.02 -19.92
N CYS A 146 15.40 4.61 -18.78
CA CYS A 146 14.00 4.87 -18.47
C CYS A 146 13.82 6.36 -18.16
N PRO A 147 12.94 7.08 -18.89
CA PRO A 147 12.60 8.47 -18.58
C PRO A 147 12.04 8.62 -17.16
N VAL A 148 12.26 9.78 -16.54
CA VAL A 148 11.79 10.05 -15.17
C VAL A 148 10.27 10.08 -15.07
N ASP A 149 9.60 10.45 -16.16
CA ASP A 149 8.14 10.51 -16.31
C ASP A 149 7.51 9.17 -16.71
N GLU A 150 8.32 8.19 -17.09
CA GLU A 150 7.87 6.83 -17.36
C GLU A 150 8.02 5.93 -16.14
N ARG A 151 7.20 4.88 -16.11
CA ARG A 151 7.27 3.90 -15.05
C ARG A 151 8.57 3.09 -15.18
N GLY A 152 9.31 3.00 -14.08
CA GLY A 152 10.54 2.22 -14.02
C GLY A 152 10.28 0.72 -14.06
N TYR A 153 11.25 0.00 -14.61
CA TYR A 153 11.30 -1.45 -14.67
C TYR A 153 12.70 -1.92 -14.27
N LEU A 154 12.81 -3.13 -13.74
CA LEU A 154 14.11 -3.70 -13.40
C LEU A 154 15.01 -3.71 -14.64
N ASN A 155 16.18 -3.07 -14.55
CA ASN A 155 17.16 -3.05 -15.62
C ASN A 155 17.48 -4.48 -16.09
N PRO A 156 17.14 -4.86 -17.34
CA PRO A 156 17.35 -6.21 -17.83
C PRO A 156 18.84 -6.57 -17.90
N ASP A 157 19.71 -5.57 -18.08
CA ASP A 157 21.16 -5.70 -18.21
C ASP A 157 21.90 -5.46 -16.88
N ILE A 158 21.18 -5.40 -15.75
CA ILE A 158 21.82 -5.27 -14.44
C ILE A 158 22.79 -6.43 -14.20
N ASN A 159 23.99 -6.11 -13.73
CA ASN A 159 24.96 -7.12 -13.35
C ASN A 159 24.39 -7.97 -12.20
N GLU A 160 24.42 -9.30 -12.35
CA GLU A 160 23.84 -10.22 -11.35
C GLU A 160 24.47 -10.08 -9.96
N GLU A 161 25.76 -9.76 -9.86
CA GLU A 161 26.43 -9.55 -8.58
C GLU A 161 25.93 -8.27 -7.90
N ASP A 162 25.74 -7.20 -8.67
CA ASP A 162 25.16 -5.94 -8.17
C ASP A 162 23.71 -6.12 -7.74
N LEU A 163 22.90 -6.81 -8.55
CA LEU A 163 21.51 -7.14 -8.20
C LEU A 163 21.47 -7.96 -6.91
N TRP A 164 22.32 -8.98 -6.80
CA TRP A 164 22.42 -9.81 -5.61
C TRP A 164 22.80 -8.98 -4.37
N LYS A 165 23.74 -8.03 -4.49
CA LYS A 165 24.14 -7.14 -3.37
C LYS A 165 22.99 -6.25 -2.90
N LEU A 166 22.25 -5.64 -3.83
CA LEU A 166 21.07 -4.82 -3.51
C LEU A 166 19.99 -5.65 -2.82
N TYR A 167 19.71 -6.85 -3.34
CA TYR A 167 18.80 -7.79 -2.70
C TYR A 167 19.28 -8.26 -1.32
N ALA A 168 20.58 -8.40 -1.10
CA ALA A 168 21.12 -8.74 0.22
C ALA A 168 20.90 -7.61 1.24
N GLU A 169 21.06 -6.35 0.83
CA GLU A 169 20.74 -5.21 1.70
C GLU A 169 19.24 -5.17 2.07
N GLN A 170 18.35 -5.40 1.10
CA GLN A 170 16.93 -5.43 1.35
C GLN A 170 16.48 -6.64 2.18
N ALA A 171 17.12 -7.80 1.97
CA ALA A 171 16.92 -8.99 2.79
C ALA A 171 17.23 -8.73 4.27
N LYS A 172 18.28 -7.96 4.58
CA LYS A 172 18.59 -7.57 5.97
C LYS A 172 17.47 -6.74 6.59
N ILE A 173 16.85 -5.83 5.83
CA ILE A 173 15.71 -5.03 6.30
C ILE A 173 14.53 -5.96 6.60
N LEU A 174 14.17 -6.85 5.66
CA LEU A 174 13.06 -7.79 5.82
C LEU A 174 13.26 -8.74 7.01
N LEU A 175 14.48 -9.26 7.21
CA LEU A 175 14.80 -10.10 8.36
C LEU A 175 14.65 -9.33 9.68
N ASN A 176 15.10 -8.08 9.75
CA ASN A 176 14.93 -7.26 10.95
C ASN A 176 13.46 -6.87 11.19
N LEU A 177 12.70 -6.59 10.15
CA LEU A 177 11.27 -6.26 10.24
C LEU A 177 10.44 -7.47 10.69
N ALA A 178 10.87 -8.69 10.33
CA ALA A 178 10.24 -9.93 10.73
C ALA A 178 10.60 -10.35 12.17
N LYS A 179 11.57 -9.73 12.86
CA LYS A 179 11.94 -10.12 14.24
C LYS A 179 10.87 -9.80 15.29
N PRO A 180 10.25 -8.61 15.31
CA PRO A 180 9.14 -8.30 16.20
C PRO A 180 7.99 -9.32 16.13
N GLU A 181 7.47 -9.71 17.29
CA GLU A 181 6.35 -10.63 17.45
C GLU A 181 5.20 -9.98 18.22
N PHE A 182 3.98 -10.14 17.70
CA PHE A 182 2.77 -9.60 18.32
C PHE A 182 1.72 -10.68 18.50
N SER A 183 0.89 -10.52 19.53
CA SER A 183 -0.23 -11.42 19.82
C SER A 183 -1.52 -11.06 19.10
N LEU A 184 -1.58 -9.88 18.48
CA LEU A 184 -2.73 -9.36 17.73
C LEU A 184 -2.28 -8.82 16.38
N ILE A 185 -3.20 -8.85 15.42
CA ILE A 185 -3.11 -8.13 14.14
C ILE A 185 -3.74 -6.75 14.34
N GLY A 186 -3.04 -5.71 13.93
CA GLY A 186 -3.44 -4.31 14.13
C GLY A 186 -2.26 -3.34 14.02
N SER A 187 -2.54 -2.05 14.05
CA SER A 187 -1.52 -1.01 14.08
C SER A 187 -0.97 -0.78 15.48
N LEU A 188 0.31 -0.42 15.54
CA LEU A 188 1.00 -0.09 16.79
C LEU A 188 0.56 1.28 17.31
N VAL A 189 0.23 1.33 18.59
CA VAL A 189 -0.03 2.56 19.34
C VAL A 189 1.04 2.69 20.41
N GLN A 190 1.68 3.86 20.45
CA GLN A 190 2.63 4.19 21.50
C GLN A 190 1.86 4.55 22.78
N VAL A 191 2.05 3.77 23.84
CA VAL A 191 1.38 3.99 25.15
C VAL A 191 2.18 4.96 26.00
N ASP A 192 3.50 4.84 25.98
CA ASP A 192 4.45 5.73 26.63
C ASP A 192 5.77 5.80 25.84
N ASN A 193 6.81 6.42 26.39
CA ASN A 193 8.09 6.62 25.70
C ASN A 193 8.80 5.32 25.28
N CYS A 194 8.50 4.16 25.86
CA CYS A 194 9.19 2.90 25.62
C CYS A 194 8.27 1.68 25.47
N THR A 195 6.96 1.88 25.53
CA THR A 195 5.94 0.83 25.44
C THR A 195 5.01 1.07 24.26
N TRP A 196 4.77 0.00 23.50
CA TRP A 196 3.87 -0.02 22.36
C TRP A 196 2.94 -1.22 22.46
N GLU A 197 1.71 -1.04 22.03
CA GLU A 197 0.68 -2.08 22.02
C GLU A 197 -0.05 -2.10 20.68
N ILE A 198 -0.61 -3.25 20.32
CA ILE A 198 -1.52 -3.37 19.18
C ILE A 198 -2.93 -3.02 19.66
N ALA A 199 -3.38 -1.80 19.35
CA ALA A 199 -4.61 -1.24 19.89
C ALA A 199 -5.49 -0.51 18.85
N SER A 200 -5.09 -0.52 17.58
CA SER A 200 -5.84 0.11 16.49
C SER A 200 -5.96 -0.86 15.31
N ARG A 201 -6.94 -0.63 14.44
CA ARG A 201 -7.09 -1.37 13.17
C ARG A 201 -5.83 -1.31 12.33
N PRO A 202 -5.52 -2.35 11.55
CA PRO A 202 -4.60 -2.23 10.43
C PRO A 202 -5.04 -1.09 9.53
N LEU A 203 -4.14 -0.15 9.25
CA LEU A 203 -4.32 0.85 8.20
C LEU A 203 -3.44 0.44 7.01
N SER A 204 -4.06 -0.13 6.00
CA SER A 204 -3.37 -0.63 4.80
C SER A 204 -3.45 0.40 3.67
N MET A 205 -2.47 0.38 2.76
CA MET A 205 -2.47 1.25 1.58
C MET A 205 -3.71 0.96 0.71
N ASN A 206 -4.06 -0.33 0.60
CA ASN A 206 -5.26 -0.75 -0.12
C ASN A 206 -6.55 -0.18 0.52
N MET A 207 -6.65 -0.07 1.84
CA MET A 207 -7.80 0.59 2.48
C MET A 207 -7.89 2.08 2.15
N ASN A 208 -6.77 2.79 2.04
CA ASN A 208 -6.76 4.19 1.57
C ASN A 208 -7.30 4.28 0.14
N GLU A 209 -6.74 3.48 -0.77
CA GLU A 209 -7.12 3.51 -2.20
C GLU A 209 -8.56 3.04 -2.43
N LEU A 210 -9.07 2.10 -1.64
CA LEU A 210 -10.47 1.69 -1.71
C LEU A 210 -11.44 2.84 -1.42
N VAL A 211 -11.10 3.73 -0.48
CA VAL A 211 -11.94 4.90 -0.17
C VAL A 211 -11.70 6.01 -1.19
N ARG A 212 -10.43 6.30 -1.52
CA ARG A 212 -10.03 7.35 -2.47
C ARG A 212 -10.51 7.07 -3.89
N LEU A 213 -10.13 5.93 -4.45
CA LEU A 213 -10.32 5.55 -5.84
C LEU A 213 -11.46 4.56 -6.05
N GLY A 214 -11.83 3.80 -5.03
CA GLY A 214 -12.91 2.80 -5.08
C GLY A 214 -14.26 3.29 -4.54
N THR A 215 -14.36 4.56 -4.12
CA THR A 215 -15.55 5.17 -3.51
C THR A 215 -16.18 4.35 -2.38
N LEU A 216 -15.38 3.53 -1.69
CA LEU A 216 -15.84 2.75 -0.54
C LEU A 216 -16.14 3.69 0.64
N PRO A 217 -17.33 3.62 1.26
CA PRO A 217 -17.61 4.41 2.46
C PRO A 217 -16.68 4.02 3.62
N ARG A 218 -16.17 5.00 4.36
CA ARG A 218 -15.26 4.79 5.50
C ARG A 218 -15.88 3.90 6.58
N SER A 219 -17.20 3.97 6.73
CA SER A 219 -17.99 3.12 7.63
C SER A 219 -17.97 1.62 7.30
N LYS A 220 -17.48 1.21 6.13
CA LYS A 220 -17.30 -0.20 5.73
C LYS A 220 -15.94 -0.77 6.09
N LEU A 221 -14.98 0.08 6.43
CA LEU A 221 -13.70 -0.36 6.97
C LEU A 221 -13.87 -0.90 8.41
N PRO A 222 -12.93 -1.72 8.91
CA PRO A 222 -12.91 -2.07 10.32
C PRO A 222 -12.95 -0.80 11.20
N PRO A 223 -13.65 -0.80 12.34
CA PRO A 223 -13.66 0.34 13.25
C PRO A 223 -12.25 0.59 13.80
N LEU A 224 -11.99 1.83 14.24
CA LEU A 224 -10.64 2.27 14.61
C LEU A 224 -9.99 1.40 15.70
N ASP A 225 -10.77 0.89 16.65
CA ASP A 225 -10.34 0.03 17.76
C ASP A 225 -10.31 -1.47 17.41
N ALA A 226 -10.59 -1.85 16.16
CA ALA A 226 -10.59 -3.24 15.74
C ALA A 226 -9.19 -3.84 15.80
N THR A 227 -9.06 -5.02 16.41
CA THR A 227 -7.86 -5.86 16.31
C THR A 227 -8.28 -7.30 16.07
N PHE A 228 -7.40 -8.10 15.47
CA PHE A 228 -7.71 -9.49 15.15
C PHE A 228 -6.80 -10.45 15.90
N LYS A 229 -7.42 -11.48 16.50
CA LYS A 229 -6.71 -12.53 17.25
C LYS A 229 -6.25 -13.69 16.37
N THR A 230 -6.75 -13.77 15.14
CA THR A 230 -6.46 -14.87 14.22
C THR A 230 -6.23 -14.41 12.81
N THR A 231 -5.38 -15.13 12.08
CA THR A 231 -5.19 -14.95 10.63
C THR A 231 -6.52 -15.08 9.92
N SER A 232 -7.28 -16.15 10.16
CA SER A 232 -8.56 -16.35 9.44
C SER A 232 -9.55 -15.21 9.64
N SER A 233 -9.66 -14.65 10.86
CA SER A 233 -10.59 -13.53 11.10
C SER A 233 -10.20 -12.27 10.34
N TYR A 234 -8.90 -12.00 10.17
CA TYR A 234 -8.45 -10.85 9.40
C TYR A 234 -8.63 -11.08 7.90
N ILE A 235 -8.30 -12.27 7.41
CA ILE A 235 -8.50 -12.63 5.99
C ILE A 235 -9.98 -12.64 5.61
N GLU A 236 -10.87 -13.10 6.49
CA GLU A 236 -12.32 -13.00 6.29
C GLU A 236 -12.78 -11.54 6.20
N ALA A 237 -12.24 -10.65 7.05
CA ALA A 237 -12.55 -9.22 7.00
C ALA A 237 -12.08 -8.58 5.68
N LEU A 238 -10.88 -8.92 5.18
CA LEU A 238 -10.38 -8.46 3.89
C LEU A 238 -11.20 -9.03 2.71
N ALA A 239 -11.62 -10.30 2.78
CA ALA A 239 -12.50 -10.89 1.77
C ALA A 239 -13.88 -10.21 1.73
N GLN A 240 -14.45 -9.91 2.90
CA GLN A 240 -15.68 -9.13 3.00
C GLN A 240 -15.49 -7.72 2.44
N LEU A 241 -14.34 -7.09 2.69
CA LEU A 241 -14.00 -5.78 2.16
C LEU A 241 -13.98 -5.77 0.63
N ASN A 242 -13.43 -6.81 -0.02
CA ASN A 242 -13.48 -6.97 -1.48
C ASN A 242 -14.93 -7.02 -2.01
N ILE A 243 -15.86 -7.68 -1.30
CA ILE A 243 -17.29 -7.66 -1.64
C ILE A 243 -17.86 -6.24 -1.51
N GLN A 244 -17.57 -5.56 -0.39
CA GLN A 244 -18.05 -4.19 -0.17
C GLN A 244 -17.53 -3.23 -1.23
N HIS A 245 -16.27 -3.36 -1.65
CA HIS A 245 -15.68 -2.58 -2.73
C HIS A 245 -16.49 -2.68 -4.02
N LEU A 246 -16.78 -3.89 -4.51
CA LEU A 246 -17.59 -4.06 -5.72
C LEU A 246 -19.00 -3.47 -5.57
N ILE A 247 -19.63 -3.62 -4.40
CA ILE A 247 -20.98 -3.11 -4.13
C ILE A 247 -21.02 -1.57 -4.18
N HIS A 248 -20.00 -0.92 -3.62
CA HIS A 248 -20.01 0.52 -3.38
C HIS A 248 -19.29 1.33 -4.45
N GLN A 249 -18.26 0.79 -5.12
CA GLN A 249 -17.61 1.50 -6.21
C GLN A 249 -18.65 1.78 -7.29
N ARG A 250 -18.97 3.06 -7.48
CA ARG A 250 -20.09 3.44 -8.32
C ARG A 250 -19.70 3.44 -9.79
N ASN A 251 -18.69 4.22 -10.13
CA ASN A 251 -18.30 4.41 -11.52
C ASN A 251 -17.23 3.39 -11.91
N ASP A 252 -17.28 2.97 -13.18
CA ASP A 252 -16.24 2.17 -13.84
C ASP A 252 -15.96 0.80 -13.16
N ALA A 253 -16.83 0.39 -12.24
CA ALA A 253 -16.71 -0.84 -11.47
C ALA A 253 -16.94 -2.11 -12.33
N VAL A 254 -17.80 -2.02 -13.35
CA VAL A 254 -18.14 -3.13 -14.26
C VAL A 254 -18.29 -2.64 -15.69
N GLU A 255 -18.06 -3.54 -16.65
CA GLU A 255 -18.17 -3.24 -18.09
C GLU A 255 -19.44 -3.81 -18.73
N SER A 256 -20.00 -4.85 -18.13
CA SER A 256 -21.18 -5.56 -18.64
C SER A 256 -21.88 -6.34 -17.52
N ALA A 257 -23.04 -6.90 -17.83
CA ALA A 257 -23.75 -7.79 -16.90
C ALA A 257 -22.90 -9.02 -16.53
N ASP A 258 -22.25 -9.63 -17.52
CA ASP A 258 -21.42 -10.82 -17.32
C ASP A 258 -20.14 -10.50 -16.56
N ASP A 259 -19.54 -9.33 -16.81
CA ASP A 259 -18.42 -8.83 -16.01
C ASP A 259 -18.83 -8.66 -14.54
N CYS A 260 -20.00 -8.06 -14.26
CA CYS A 260 -20.53 -7.92 -12.91
C CYS A 260 -20.75 -9.29 -12.23
N ARG A 261 -21.38 -10.25 -12.91
CA ARG A 261 -21.58 -11.62 -12.38
C ARG A 261 -20.26 -12.30 -12.07
N ARG A 262 -19.30 -12.24 -12.99
CA ARG A 262 -17.96 -12.81 -12.83
C ARG A 262 -17.23 -12.24 -11.64
N LYS A 263 -17.23 -10.90 -11.48
CA LYS A 263 -16.62 -10.19 -10.33
C LYS A 263 -17.29 -10.53 -8.99
N TYR A 264 -18.60 -10.68 -9.00
CA TYR A 264 -19.38 -11.06 -7.82
C TYR A 264 -19.08 -12.49 -7.38
N ILE A 265 -19.12 -13.46 -8.31
CA ILE A 265 -18.85 -14.87 -8.05
C ILE A 265 -17.44 -15.05 -7.49
N ALA A 266 -16.43 -14.42 -8.09
CA ALA A 266 -15.04 -14.48 -7.60
C ALA A 266 -14.93 -14.08 -6.12
N ARG A 267 -15.54 -12.95 -5.75
CA ARG A 267 -15.51 -12.43 -4.37
C ARG A 267 -16.29 -13.31 -3.39
N GLN A 268 -17.46 -13.82 -3.79
CA GLN A 268 -18.26 -14.73 -2.95
C GLN A 268 -17.54 -16.06 -2.70
N LEU A 269 -16.93 -16.64 -3.74
CA LEU A 269 -16.20 -17.90 -3.61
C LEU A 269 -14.90 -17.75 -2.82
N PHE A 270 -14.20 -16.62 -2.97
CA PHE A 270 -13.04 -16.31 -2.13
C PHE A 270 -13.43 -16.08 -0.68
N TYR A 271 -14.52 -15.33 -0.43
CA TYR A 271 -15.06 -15.14 0.91
C TYR A 271 -15.45 -16.47 1.57
N LYS A 272 -16.06 -17.40 0.81
CA LYS A 272 -16.33 -18.76 1.29
C LYS A 272 -15.07 -19.50 1.71
N LEU A 273 -13.99 -19.45 0.91
CA LEU A 273 -12.69 -20.05 1.27
C LEU A 273 -12.09 -19.43 2.53
N ALA A 274 -12.18 -18.10 2.68
CA ALA A 274 -11.71 -17.39 3.86
C ALA A 274 -12.47 -17.82 5.13
N LYS A 275 -13.80 -17.82 5.05
CA LYS A 275 -14.71 -18.22 6.14
C LYS A 275 -14.54 -19.69 6.55
N GLU A 276 -14.32 -20.58 5.57
CA GLU A 276 -14.04 -22.01 5.80
C GLU A 276 -12.59 -22.27 6.26
N LYS A 277 -11.74 -21.23 6.41
CA LYS A 277 -10.32 -21.32 6.77
C LYS A 277 -9.49 -22.20 5.84
N ARG A 278 -9.80 -22.15 4.55
CA ARG A 278 -9.16 -22.99 3.51
C ARG A 278 -8.00 -22.31 2.79
N LEU A 279 -7.82 -21.00 2.99
CA LEU A 279 -6.81 -20.20 2.29
C LEU A 279 -5.39 -20.41 2.83
N PHE A 280 -5.23 -20.59 4.15
CA PHE A 280 -3.94 -20.76 4.80
C PHE A 280 -3.97 -21.93 5.80
N GLY A 281 -2.80 -22.47 6.13
CA GLY A 281 -2.67 -23.59 7.06
C GLY A 281 -2.84 -23.16 8.53
N ALA A 282 -3.26 -24.11 9.38
CA ALA A 282 -3.53 -23.85 10.80
C ALA A 282 -2.29 -23.51 11.66
N ARG A 283 -1.06 -23.61 11.11
CA ARG A 283 0.19 -23.48 11.86
C ARG A 283 0.37 -22.09 12.51
N HIS A 284 -0.07 -21.03 11.83
CA HIS A 284 0.14 -19.65 12.26
C HIS A 284 -1.18 -18.90 12.54
N GLU A 285 -2.27 -19.65 12.69
CA GLU A 285 -3.62 -19.11 12.85
C GLU A 285 -3.75 -18.15 14.04
N ARG A 286 -2.97 -18.33 15.12
CA ARG A 286 -2.96 -17.47 16.31
C ARG A 286 -1.64 -16.72 16.51
N GLY A 287 -0.86 -16.56 15.45
CA GLY A 287 0.43 -15.90 15.48
C GLY A 287 1.62 -16.82 15.82
N PRO A 288 2.77 -16.25 16.26
CA PRO A 288 2.98 -14.81 16.42
C PRO A 288 2.83 -14.04 15.11
N PHE A 289 2.22 -12.86 15.18
CA PHE A 289 2.08 -11.94 14.04
C PHE A 289 3.33 -11.09 13.89
N ARG A 290 3.64 -10.65 12.67
CA ARG A 290 4.89 -9.94 12.33
C ARG A 290 4.57 -8.56 11.76
N LEU A 291 5.51 -7.61 11.83
CA LEU A 291 5.35 -6.35 11.11
C LEU A 291 5.33 -6.60 9.61
N TRP A 292 4.39 -5.95 8.95
CA TRP A 292 4.24 -5.90 7.51
C TRP A 292 3.99 -4.45 7.11
N CYS A 293 4.68 -3.99 6.08
CA CYS A 293 4.48 -2.67 5.49
C CYS A 293 4.09 -2.86 4.03
N ASP A 294 2.89 -2.39 3.67
CA ASP A 294 2.36 -2.53 2.30
C ASP A 294 3.25 -1.81 1.27
N ASP A 295 3.91 -0.73 1.68
CA ASP A 295 4.74 0.13 0.82
C ASP A 295 6.26 -0.04 1.07
N LEU A 296 6.69 -1.16 1.66
CA LEU A 296 8.13 -1.45 1.77
C LEU A 296 8.69 -1.92 0.42
N ARG A 297 9.00 -0.96 -0.46
CA ARG A 297 9.53 -1.15 -1.82
C ARG A 297 10.86 -0.42 -2.04
N PRO A 298 11.60 -0.69 -3.13
CA PRO A 298 12.90 -0.06 -3.39
C PRO A 298 12.88 1.48 -3.42
N GLY A 299 11.73 2.10 -3.70
CA GLY A 299 11.58 3.57 -3.66
C GLY A 299 11.84 4.16 -2.28
N ASN A 300 11.59 3.38 -1.23
CA ASN A 300 11.62 3.84 0.16
C ASN A 300 12.92 3.44 0.89
N ILE A 301 13.93 2.98 0.15
CA ILE A 301 15.23 2.54 0.69
C ILE A 301 16.33 3.46 0.18
N LEU A 302 17.01 4.11 1.12
CA LEU A 302 18.07 5.08 0.86
C LEU A 302 19.44 4.38 0.86
N LEU A 303 20.28 4.72 -0.11
CA LEU A 303 21.61 4.13 -0.33
C LEU A 303 22.71 5.19 -0.29
N ASN A 304 23.91 4.81 0.18
CA ASN A 304 25.13 5.59 -0.01
C ASN A 304 25.87 5.18 -1.31
N ASP A 305 27.03 5.81 -1.54
CA ASP A 305 27.88 5.55 -2.71
C ASP A 305 28.38 4.10 -2.82
N ASP A 306 28.49 3.41 -1.68
CA ASP A 306 28.86 2.00 -1.61
C ASP A 306 27.66 1.05 -1.82
N LYS A 307 26.49 1.57 -2.21
CA LYS A 307 25.22 0.85 -2.34
C LYS A 307 24.79 0.16 -1.04
N ARG A 308 25.14 0.72 0.12
CA ARG A 308 24.72 0.26 1.45
C ARG A 308 23.53 1.06 1.94
N VAL A 309 22.64 0.41 2.67
CA VAL A 309 21.45 1.05 3.23
C VAL A 309 21.84 2.06 4.30
N THR A 310 21.41 3.31 4.11
CA THR A 310 21.59 4.41 5.05
C THR A 310 20.31 4.73 5.81
N GLY A 311 19.15 4.41 5.24
CA GLY A 311 17.85 4.72 5.80
C GLY A 311 16.70 4.01 5.09
N VAL A 312 15.59 3.86 5.80
CA VAL A 312 14.31 3.40 5.24
C VAL A 312 13.22 4.37 5.70
N VAL A 313 12.42 4.84 4.75
CA VAL A 313 11.37 5.84 4.95
C VAL A 313 9.99 5.26 4.67
N ASP A 314 8.94 6.08 4.83
CA ASP A 314 7.55 5.75 4.47
C ASP A 314 6.94 4.55 5.22
N TRP A 315 6.87 4.67 6.55
CA TRP A 315 6.34 3.62 7.44
C TRP A 315 4.83 3.68 7.69
N GLU A 316 4.10 4.55 6.99
CA GLU A 316 2.69 4.89 7.22
C GLU A 316 1.69 3.73 7.13
N PHE A 317 1.94 2.77 6.24
CA PHE A 317 1.07 1.60 6.02
C PHE A 317 1.67 0.33 6.64
N THR A 318 2.22 0.46 7.85
CA THR A 318 2.83 -0.64 8.59
C THR A 318 1.95 -1.09 9.75
N TYR A 319 1.75 -2.39 9.90
CA TYR A 319 0.93 -2.99 10.95
C TYR A 319 1.41 -4.41 11.28
N ALA A 320 1.01 -4.93 12.44
CA ALA A 320 1.18 -6.35 12.74
C ALA A 320 0.17 -7.17 11.90
N ALA A 321 0.67 -8.11 11.11
CA ALA A 321 -0.09 -8.84 10.09
C ALA A 321 0.11 -10.36 10.22
N PRO A 322 -0.74 -11.18 9.55
CA PRO A 322 -0.49 -12.60 9.37
C PRO A 322 0.92 -12.86 8.84
N VAL A 323 1.61 -13.84 9.41
CA VAL A 323 2.99 -14.16 8.98
C VAL A 323 3.04 -14.55 7.51
N GLU A 324 1.95 -15.13 6.99
CA GLU A 324 1.79 -15.50 5.58
C GLU A 324 2.12 -14.37 4.61
N PHE A 325 1.91 -13.10 5.01
CA PHE A 325 2.26 -11.95 4.18
C PHE A 325 3.78 -11.85 4.02
N SER A 326 4.54 -11.94 5.12
CA SER A 326 6.00 -11.98 5.10
C SER A 326 6.56 -13.27 4.50
N LEU A 327 5.77 -14.34 4.41
CA LEU A 327 6.16 -15.58 3.73
C LEU A 327 5.91 -15.52 2.22
N ALA A 328 5.19 -14.52 1.70
CA ALA A 328 5.09 -14.29 0.27
C ALA A 328 6.35 -13.54 -0.21
N PRO A 329 6.99 -13.96 -1.31
CA PRO A 329 8.09 -13.18 -1.87
C PRO A 329 7.59 -11.79 -2.30
N PRO A 330 8.41 -10.74 -2.16
CA PRO A 330 8.00 -9.39 -2.52
C PRO A 330 7.78 -9.27 -4.03
N TRP A 331 6.65 -8.71 -4.47
CA TRP A 331 6.36 -8.50 -5.90
C TRP A 331 7.32 -7.49 -6.55
N TRP A 332 7.84 -6.53 -5.77
CA TRP A 332 8.68 -5.44 -6.27
C TRP A 332 10.09 -5.87 -6.72
N LEU A 333 10.42 -7.16 -6.71
CA LEU A 333 11.65 -7.68 -7.34
C LEU A 333 11.76 -7.27 -8.82
N LEU A 334 10.64 -6.96 -9.48
CA LEU A 334 10.64 -6.42 -10.84
C LEU A 334 10.35 -4.92 -10.93
N ILE A 335 10.23 -4.23 -9.78
CA ILE A 335 9.74 -2.84 -9.64
C ILE A 335 8.26 -2.67 -10.02
N GLU A 336 7.81 -3.35 -11.08
CA GLU A 336 6.46 -3.31 -11.62
C GLU A 336 5.58 -4.47 -11.16
N ASN A 337 4.28 -4.18 -11.04
CA ASN A 337 3.28 -5.08 -10.49
C ASN A 337 2.80 -6.08 -11.57
N PRO A 338 2.38 -7.30 -11.19
CA PRO A 338 1.86 -8.29 -12.14
C PRO A 338 0.62 -7.83 -12.92
N ASP A 339 -0.24 -7.00 -12.34
CA ASP A 339 -1.46 -6.49 -12.99
C ASP A 339 -1.23 -5.28 -13.91
N GLU A 340 -0.02 -4.72 -13.90
CA GLU A 340 0.36 -3.57 -14.73
C GLU A 340 1.41 -3.95 -15.78
N TRP A 341 1.89 -5.20 -15.77
CA TRP A 341 2.86 -5.73 -16.73
C TRP A 341 2.25 -5.82 -18.14
N SER A 342 2.81 -5.07 -19.09
CA SER A 342 2.33 -4.99 -20.48
C SER A 342 2.21 -6.35 -21.17
N GLU A 343 3.18 -7.24 -20.90
CA GLU A 343 3.29 -8.55 -21.56
C GLU A 343 2.43 -9.63 -20.87
N GLY A 344 1.68 -9.24 -19.85
CA GLY A 344 0.74 -10.08 -19.11
C GLY A 344 1.38 -10.90 -17.99
N ILE A 345 0.51 -11.45 -17.13
CA ILE A 345 0.92 -12.10 -15.87
C ILE A 345 1.84 -13.31 -16.07
N GLU A 346 1.69 -14.06 -17.16
CA GLU A 346 2.52 -15.24 -17.43
C GLU A 346 3.95 -14.86 -17.77
N ASP A 347 4.13 -13.75 -18.50
CA ASP A 347 5.46 -13.21 -18.76
C ASP A 347 6.10 -12.63 -17.50
N TRP A 348 5.32 -11.89 -16.71
CA TRP A 348 5.74 -11.40 -15.40
C TRP A 348 6.22 -12.56 -14.51
N LYS A 349 5.43 -13.66 -14.41
CA LYS A 349 5.78 -14.88 -13.64
C LYS A 349 7.10 -15.49 -14.10
N ARG A 350 7.32 -15.55 -15.41
CA ARG A 350 8.53 -16.12 -16.01
C ARG A 350 9.77 -15.31 -15.59
N ILE A 351 9.71 -13.98 -15.67
CA ILE A 351 10.82 -13.09 -15.33
C ILE A 351 11.00 -13.04 -13.80
N PHE A 352 9.90 -12.92 -13.06
CA PHE A 352 9.90 -12.91 -11.60
C PHE A 352 10.52 -14.19 -11.05
N GLY A 353 10.17 -15.35 -11.60
CA GLY A 353 10.75 -16.64 -11.19
C GLY A 353 12.27 -16.74 -11.40
N GLN A 354 12.84 -15.98 -12.34
CA GLN A 354 14.30 -15.89 -12.50
C GLN A 354 14.90 -15.00 -11.40
N ARG A 355 14.35 -13.79 -11.21
CA ARG A 355 14.84 -12.83 -10.21
C ARG A 355 14.64 -13.29 -8.78
N LEU A 356 13.58 -14.05 -8.52
CA LEU A 356 13.31 -14.71 -7.25
C LEU A 356 14.45 -15.65 -6.85
N LYS A 357 15.07 -16.37 -7.80
CA LYS A 357 16.22 -17.24 -7.48
C LYS A 357 17.40 -16.44 -6.94
N THR A 358 17.71 -15.29 -7.57
CA THR A 358 18.77 -14.37 -7.13
C THR A 358 18.45 -13.81 -5.74
N PHE A 359 17.22 -13.33 -5.52
CA PHE A 359 16.78 -12.81 -4.23
C PHE A 359 16.84 -13.87 -3.12
N LEU A 360 16.33 -15.07 -3.37
CA LEU A 360 16.36 -16.16 -2.39
C LEU A 360 17.80 -16.60 -2.04
N SER A 361 18.73 -16.51 -2.99
CA SER A 361 20.15 -16.73 -2.73
C SER A 361 20.72 -15.67 -1.78
N ALA A 362 20.42 -14.39 -2.04
CA ALA A 362 20.84 -13.29 -1.18
C ALA A 362 20.23 -13.37 0.23
N LEU A 363 18.94 -13.68 0.32
CA LEU A 363 18.24 -13.86 1.61
C LEU A 363 18.83 -15.03 2.41
N ARG A 364 19.10 -16.18 1.78
CA ARG A 364 19.78 -17.31 2.45
C ARG A 364 21.13 -16.93 3.00
N HIS A 365 21.91 -16.17 2.24
CA HIS A 365 23.21 -15.70 2.70
C HIS A 365 23.09 -14.84 3.97
N CYS A 366 22.10 -13.94 4.02
CA CYS A 366 21.83 -13.15 5.23
C CYS A 366 21.34 -14.02 6.40
N GLU A 367 20.47 -14.99 6.14
CA GLU A 367 19.98 -15.94 7.17
C GLU A 367 21.11 -16.82 7.74
N ASP A 368 22.05 -17.26 6.88
CA ASP A 368 23.23 -18.02 7.28
C ASP A 368 24.14 -17.18 8.18
N ALA A 369 24.32 -15.89 7.86
CA ALA A 369 25.09 -14.96 8.68
C ALA A 369 24.45 -14.70 10.06
N GLU A 370 23.12 -14.72 10.16
CA GLU A 370 22.39 -14.63 11.44
C GLU A 370 22.32 -15.98 12.20
N GLY A 371 22.80 -17.08 11.61
CA GLY A 371 22.76 -18.42 12.22
C GLY A 371 21.34 -19.01 12.29
N LEU A 372 20.43 -18.60 11.41
CA LEU A 372 19.03 -19.06 11.44
C LEU A 372 18.89 -20.52 11.01
N HIS A 373 18.20 -21.30 11.85
CA HIS A 373 17.88 -22.70 11.57
C HIS A 373 16.90 -22.81 10.39
N ARG A 374 17.08 -23.85 9.56
CA ARG A 374 16.34 -24.04 8.28
C ARG A 374 14.82 -23.93 8.41
N ASP A 375 14.25 -24.45 9.49
CA ASP A 375 12.79 -24.44 9.69
C ASP A 375 12.17 -23.04 9.82
N PHE A 376 13.00 -22.05 10.14
CA PHE A 376 12.63 -20.65 10.37
C PHE A 376 13.10 -19.70 9.25
N ARG A 377 13.72 -20.24 8.19
CA ARG A 377 14.22 -19.43 7.06
C ARG A 377 13.06 -18.89 6.24
N LEU A 378 12.96 -17.57 6.14
CA LEU A 378 12.05 -16.88 5.22
C LEU A 378 12.32 -17.29 3.78
N SER A 379 13.56 -17.50 3.37
CA SER A 379 13.89 -17.91 2.00
C SER A 379 13.20 -19.20 1.57
N ASP A 380 13.20 -20.22 2.42
CA ASP A 380 12.56 -21.50 2.10
C ASP A 380 11.03 -21.39 2.16
N LYS A 381 10.48 -20.55 3.04
CA LYS A 381 9.03 -20.28 3.09
C LYS A 381 8.56 -19.47 1.88
N MET A 382 9.30 -18.45 1.45
CA MET A 382 9.02 -17.65 0.25
C MET A 382 9.07 -18.49 -1.00
N LYS A 383 10.09 -19.35 -1.12
CA LYS A 383 10.15 -20.34 -2.22
C LYS A 383 8.90 -21.22 -2.23
N LYS A 384 8.53 -21.79 -1.09
CA LYS A 384 7.34 -22.64 -0.98
C LYS A 384 6.05 -21.88 -1.30
N SER A 385 5.92 -20.64 -0.81
CA SER A 385 4.77 -19.78 -1.05
C SER A 385 4.57 -19.52 -2.54
N TRP A 386 5.67 -19.26 -3.27
CA TRP A 386 5.66 -19.13 -4.72
C TRP A 386 5.25 -20.44 -5.42
N GLU A 387 5.89 -21.57 -5.07
CA GLU A 387 5.63 -22.87 -5.71
C GLU A 387 4.22 -23.41 -5.47
N THR A 388 3.61 -23.08 -4.33
CA THR A 388 2.25 -23.52 -3.96
C THR A 388 1.16 -22.55 -4.41
N GLY A 389 1.53 -21.33 -4.83
CA GLY A 389 0.59 -20.27 -5.19
C GLY A 389 0.00 -19.53 -4.00
N ASP A 390 0.54 -19.67 -2.78
CA ASP A 390 0.12 -18.87 -1.61
C ASP A 390 0.44 -17.38 -1.81
N PHE A 391 1.50 -17.07 -2.58
CA PHE A 391 1.80 -15.73 -3.03
C PHE A 391 0.58 -15.03 -3.65
N TRP A 392 -0.17 -15.72 -4.50
CA TRP A 392 -1.33 -15.14 -5.19
C TRP A 392 -2.51 -14.90 -4.27
N VAL A 393 -2.68 -15.73 -3.23
CA VAL A 393 -3.70 -15.49 -2.21
C VAL A 393 -3.36 -14.23 -1.43
N VAL A 394 -2.09 -14.06 -1.01
CA VAL A 394 -1.61 -12.84 -0.34
C VAL A 394 -1.74 -11.63 -1.27
N TYR A 395 -1.34 -11.76 -2.53
CA TYR A 395 -1.43 -10.69 -3.50
C TYR A 395 -2.88 -10.21 -3.69
N ALA A 396 -3.82 -11.14 -3.85
CA ALA A 396 -5.24 -10.82 -4.04
C ALA A 396 -5.88 -10.15 -2.82
N VAL A 397 -5.50 -10.51 -1.58
CA VAL A 397 -6.04 -9.82 -0.39
C VAL A 397 -5.47 -8.42 -0.19
N LEU A 398 -4.26 -8.16 -0.70
CA LEU A 398 -3.59 -6.86 -0.59
C LEU A 398 -3.90 -5.91 -1.76
N HIS A 399 -4.35 -6.41 -2.91
CA HIS A 399 -4.58 -5.59 -4.11
C HIS A 399 -6.02 -5.77 -4.64
N SER A 400 -6.97 -5.02 -4.07
CA SER A 400 -8.41 -5.20 -4.35
C SER A 400 -8.79 -4.93 -5.81
N PHE A 401 -8.09 -4.04 -6.49
CA PHE A 401 -8.36 -3.72 -7.90
C PHE A 401 -7.84 -4.80 -8.87
N ALA A 402 -6.76 -5.51 -8.51
CA ALA A 402 -6.22 -6.64 -9.27
C ALA A 402 -6.97 -7.96 -8.97
N PHE A 403 -7.78 -7.99 -7.91
CA PHE A 403 -8.39 -9.19 -7.34
C PHE A 403 -9.04 -10.09 -8.39
N ASP A 404 -9.78 -9.51 -9.33
CA ASP A 404 -10.55 -10.27 -10.33
C ASP A 404 -9.67 -11.10 -11.25
N ALA A 405 -8.63 -10.48 -11.82
CA ALA A 405 -7.72 -11.19 -12.71
C ALA A 405 -6.94 -12.27 -11.96
N ILE A 406 -6.40 -11.91 -10.79
CA ILE A 406 -5.62 -12.84 -9.97
C ILE A 406 -6.47 -14.02 -9.50
N TYR A 407 -7.72 -13.79 -9.09
CA TYR A 407 -8.61 -14.86 -8.66
C TYR A 407 -8.82 -15.88 -9.79
N TRP A 408 -9.22 -15.42 -10.97
CA TRP A 408 -9.55 -16.34 -12.08
C TRP A 408 -8.32 -17.01 -12.69
N LEU A 409 -7.17 -16.34 -12.70
CA LEU A 409 -5.93 -16.88 -13.27
C LEU A 409 -5.24 -17.87 -12.32
N GLU A 410 -5.14 -17.52 -11.04
CA GLU A 410 -4.21 -18.21 -10.12
C GLU A 410 -4.90 -18.90 -8.92
N ILE A 411 -6.13 -18.50 -8.55
CA ILE A 411 -6.78 -18.98 -7.32
C ILE A 411 -7.91 -19.98 -7.62
N ASP A 412 -8.80 -19.69 -8.57
CA ASP A 412 -10.03 -20.48 -8.80
C ASP A 412 -9.73 -21.96 -9.05
N LYS A 413 -8.88 -22.25 -10.04
CA LYS A 413 -8.54 -23.63 -10.44
C LYS A 413 -7.87 -24.40 -9.30
N ARG A 414 -7.12 -23.72 -8.43
CA ARG A 414 -6.43 -24.32 -7.28
C ARG A 414 -7.42 -24.86 -6.24
N TYR A 415 -8.53 -24.17 -6.00
CA TYR A 415 -9.48 -24.52 -4.93
C TYR A 415 -10.74 -25.23 -5.42
N TYR A 416 -11.15 -24.98 -6.66
CA TYR A 416 -12.38 -25.51 -7.25
C TYR A 416 -12.13 -26.46 -8.43
N GLY A 417 -10.88 -26.72 -8.79
CA GLY A 417 -10.50 -27.62 -9.89
C GLY A 417 -10.69 -26.97 -11.27
N PRO A 418 -10.40 -27.69 -12.38
CA PRO A 418 -10.63 -27.17 -13.73
C PRO A 418 -12.14 -26.99 -14.03
N THR A 419 -12.43 -26.14 -15.01
CA THR A 419 -13.74 -25.99 -15.66
C THR A 419 -13.78 -26.76 -16.98
N GLU A 420 -14.95 -26.93 -17.60
CA GLU A 420 -15.08 -27.56 -18.92
C GLU A 420 -14.43 -26.69 -20.02
N THR A 421 -14.45 -25.37 -19.84
CA THR A 421 -13.73 -24.41 -20.68
C THR A 421 -12.34 -24.10 -20.13
N ASP A 422 -11.35 -23.98 -21.01
CA ASP A 422 -10.02 -23.46 -20.67
C ASP A 422 -10.00 -21.92 -20.58
N ASP A 423 -11.02 -21.25 -21.12
CA ASP A 423 -11.16 -19.79 -21.05
C ASP A 423 -11.56 -19.35 -19.64
N VAL A 424 -10.59 -18.78 -18.92
CA VAL A 424 -10.76 -18.24 -17.57
C VAL A 424 -11.83 -17.14 -17.48
N SER A 425 -12.16 -16.46 -18.59
CA SER A 425 -13.20 -15.43 -18.61
C SER A 425 -14.62 -16.00 -18.60
N GLU A 426 -14.76 -17.29 -18.90
CA GLU A 426 -16.04 -18.01 -19.00
C GLU A 426 -16.27 -18.97 -17.82
N ALA A 427 -15.23 -19.26 -17.04
CA ALA A 427 -15.27 -20.17 -15.89
C ALA A 427 -16.39 -19.85 -14.88
N TRP A 428 -16.77 -18.57 -14.74
CA TRP A 428 -17.83 -18.15 -13.82
C TRP A 428 -19.20 -18.79 -14.12
N LYS A 429 -19.48 -19.16 -15.38
CA LYS A 429 -20.76 -19.77 -15.79
C LYS A 429 -20.97 -21.16 -15.17
N GLU A 430 -19.88 -21.86 -14.88
CA GLU A 430 -19.94 -23.11 -14.11
C GLU A 430 -19.95 -22.83 -12.60
N ARG A 431 -19.13 -21.87 -12.16
CA ARG A 431 -18.99 -21.51 -10.73
C ARG A 431 -20.24 -20.92 -10.10
N VAL A 432 -21.14 -20.32 -10.87
CA VAL A 432 -22.44 -19.82 -10.38
C VAL A 432 -23.28 -20.90 -9.70
N LYS A 433 -23.08 -22.19 -10.06
CA LYS A 433 -23.77 -23.34 -9.46
C LYS A 433 -23.36 -23.58 -8.00
N LEU A 434 -22.21 -23.03 -7.58
CA LEU A 434 -21.69 -23.13 -6.21
C LEU A 434 -22.29 -22.08 -5.26
N LEU A 435 -23.01 -21.10 -5.79
CA LEU A 435 -23.76 -20.11 -5.03
C LEU A 435 -25.13 -20.65 -4.64
N ASP A 436 -25.62 -20.27 -3.46
CA ASP A 436 -27.00 -20.53 -3.05
C ASP A 436 -28.00 -19.58 -3.75
N GLU A 437 -29.29 -19.80 -3.52
CA GLU A 437 -30.37 -19.02 -4.15
C GLU A 437 -30.31 -17.53 -3.74
N SER A 438 -30.08 -17.23 -2.46
CA SER A 438 -29.95 -15.85 -1.97
C SER A 438 -28.78 -15.13 -2.62
N GLN A 439 -27.63 -15.79 -2.72
CA GLN A 439 -26.44 -15.23 -3.35
C GLN A 439 -26.65 -14.96 -4.84
N ARG A 440 -27.41 -15.82 -5.55
CA ARG A 440 -27.75 -15.60 -6.97
C ARG A 440 -28.72 -14.45 -7.14
N ASP A 441 -29.71 -14.30 -6.25
CA ASP A 441 -30.65 -13.18 -6.29
C ASP A 441 -29.93 -11.85 -6.00
N GLU A 442 -29.05 -11.81 -5.00
CA GLU A 442 -28.21 -10.65 -4.68
C GLU A 442 -27.30 -10.27 -5.86
N MET A 443 -26.73 -11.27 -6.55
CA MET A 443 -25.92 -11.06 -7.75
C MET A 443 -26.72 -10.34 -8.85
N GLU A 444 -27.91 -10.82 -9.16
CA GLU A 444 -28.75 -10.22 -10.22
C GLU A 444 -29.26 -8.83 -9.83
N GLN A 445 -29.57 -8.60 -8.55
CA GLN A 445 -29.89 -7.26 -8.04
C GLN A 445 -28.69 -6.31 -8.20
N LEU A 446 -27.47 -6.78 -7.90
CA LEU A 446 -26.26 -6.00 -8.09
C LEU A 446 -26.02 -5.69 -9.56
N VAL A 447 -26.25 -6.65 -10.47
CA VAL A 447 -26.15 -6.42 -11.93
C VAL A 447 -27.09 -5.29 -12.36
N VAL A 448 -28.36 -5.34 -11.96
CA VAL A 448 -29.35 -4.29 -12.28
C VAL A 448 -28.89 -2.94 -11.73
N LYS A 449 -28.43 -2.89 -10.48
CA LYS A 449 -27.89 -1.68 -9.86
C LYS A 449 -26.72 -1.12 -10.66
N LYS A 450 -25.71 -1.93 -10.97
CA LYS A 450 -24.48 -1.49 -11.63
C LYS A 450 -24.74 -1.01 -13.04
N LEU A 451 -25.57 -1.70 -13.81
CA LEU A 451 -25.97 -1.25 -15.15
C LEU A 451 -26.76 0.06 -15.14
N ALA A 452 -27.51 0.33 -14.06
CA ALA A 452 -28.17 1.62 -13.88
C ALA A 452 -27.17 2.73 -13.49
N GLU A 453 -26.19 2.44 -12.63
CA GLU A 453 -25.12 3.37 -12.25
C GLU A 453 -24.27 3.76 -13.46
N MET A 454 -23.96 2.84 -14.37
CA MET A 454 -23.21 3.12 -15.61
C MET A 454 -23.83 4.19 -16.51
N LYS A 455 -25.12 4.51 -16.35
CA LYS A 455 -25.82 5.54 -17.15
C LYS A 455 -25.42 6.96 -16.76
N ASN A 456 -24.86 7.18 -15.57
CA ASN A 456 -24.44 8.50 -15.11
C ASN A 456 -23.16 8.41 -14.26
N LYS A 457 -22.23 9.34 -14.50
CA LYS A 457 -20.96 9.42 -13.77
C LYS A 457 -21.07 10.32 -12.55
N VAL A 458 -21.87 9.93 -11.56
CA VAL A 458 -22.08 10.71 -10.32
C VAL A 458 -20.99 10.39 -9.32
N LEU A 459 -20.42 11.41 -8.68
CA LEU A 459 -19.48 11.24 -7.57
C LEU A 459 -20.23 10.79 -6.30
N ALA A 460 -19.96 9.56 -5.85
CA ALA A 460 -20.49 8.99 -4.61
C ALA A 460 -19.36 8.75 -3.62
N TRP A 461 -18.84 9.84 -3.04
CA TRP A 461 -17.58 9.83 -2.30
C TRP A 461 -17.82 10.14 -0.80
N ASP A 462 -17.06 9.48 0.08
CA ASP A 462 -17.03 9.71 1.53
C ASP A 462 -15.60 10.11 1.94
N PRO A 463 -15.13 11.30 1.51
CA PRO A 463 -13.80 11.79 1.85
C PRO A 463 -13.71 12.14 3.34
N ASP A 464 -12.48 12.31 3.82
CA ASP A 464 -12.22 12.86 5.14
C ASP A 464 -12.47 14.37 5.20
N GLU A 465 -12.45 14.90 6.42
CA GLU A 465 -12.80 16.28 6.70
C GLU A 465 -11.84 17.27 6.04
N TYR A 466 -10.57 16.89 5.83
CA TYR A 466 -9.57 17.69 5.15
C TYR A 466 -9.91 17.77 3.67
N THR A 467 -10.08 16.61 3.05
CA THR A 467 -10.39 16.51 1.62
C THR A 467 -11.73 17.19 1.29
N GLU A 468 -12.74 17.02 2.14
CA GLU A 468 -14.06 17.64 1.99
C GLU A 468 -14.01 19.18 2.06
N GLU A 469 -13.20 19.76 2.96
CA GLU A 469 -13.03 21.21 3.05
C GLU A 469 -12.49 21.78 1.72
N TYR A 470 -11.49 21.12 1.14
CA TYR A 470 -10.90 21.51 -0.14
C TYR A 470 -11.88 21.33 -1.29
N TYR A 471 -12.65 20.23 -1.28
CA TYR A 471 -13.71 19.98 -2.25
C TYR A 471 -14.74 21.13 -2.27
N GLN A 472 -15.23 21.56 -1.10
CA GLN A 472 -16.19 22.67 -1.01
C GLN A 472 -15.61 24.02 -1.45
N VAL A 473 -14.30 24.26 -1.22
CA VAL A 473 -13.62 25.46 -1.73
C VAL A 473 -13.56 25.45 -3.26
N LEU A 474 -13.14 24.35 -3.87
CA LEU A 474 -13.08 24.20 -5.33
C LEU A 474 -14.46 24.33 -5.96
N LYS A 475 -15.47 23.70 -5.36
CA LYS A 475 -16.86 23.78 -5.83
C LYS A 475 -17.39 25.21 -5.86
N ARG A 476 -17.14 26.01 -4.80
CA ARG A 476 -17.53 27.43 -4.77
C ARG A 476 -16.84 28.24 -5.86
N LYS A 477 -15.53 28.06 -6.05
CA LYS A 477 -14.79 28.75 -7.13
C LYS A 477 -15.35 28.46 -8.51
N ARG A 478 -15.75 27.21 -8.78
CA ARG A 478 -16.40 26.85 -10.06
C ARG A 478 -17.75 27.52 -10.23
N GLN A 479 -18.54 27.62 -9.16
CA GLN A 479 -19.85 28.29 -9.19
C GLN A 479 -19.71 29.81 -9.42
N GLU A 480 -18.73 30.44 -8.79
CA GLU A 480 -18.41 31.86 -8.98
C GLU A 480 -17.96 32.11 -10.43
N ALA A 481 -17.01 31.33 -10.95
CA ALA A 481 -16.53 31.46 -12.33
C ALA A 481 -17.65 31.24 -13.37
N ALA A 482 -18.57 30.30 -13.13
CA ALA A 482 -19.71 30.07 -14.01
C ALA A 482 -20.73 31.23 -13.96
N SER A 483 -20.83 31.92 -12.82
CA SER A 483 -21.71 33.08 -12.66
C SER A 483 -21.13 34.35 -13.28
N GLU A 484 -19.79 34.46 -13.37
CA GLU A 484 -19.10 35.56 -14.05
C GLU A 484 -19.11 35.41 -15.59
N GLN A 485 -19.35 34.20 -16.09
CA GLN A 485 -19.43 33.89 -17.54
C GLN A 485 -20.86 33.89 -18.09
N ALA A 486 -21.88 33.94 -17.22
CA ALA A 486 -23.30 34.00 -17.56
C ALA A 486 -23.81 35.45 -17.52
#